data_AF-A0A401GNE5-F1
#
_entry.id   AF-A0A401GNE5-F1
#
_cell.length_a   1.000
_cell.length_b   1.000
_cell.length_c   1.000
_cell.angle_alpha   90.00
_cell.angle_beta   90.00
_cell.angle_gamma   90.00
#
_symmetry.space_group_name_H-M   'P 1'
#
loop_
_entity.id
_entity.type
_entity.pdbx_description
1 polymer ?
#
loop_
_entity_poly.entity_id
_entity_poly.type
_entity_poly.pdbx_seq_one_letter_code
_entity_poly.pdbx_strand_id
1 'polypeptide(L)'
;MSMSRILLPLNDTVIIFLDPDDGPTSVPHVVQVTVKSDGPETVDTIASYFKAQHDIADLVLGIVSSHLQSPLPSIINFEDPRYTLMAKHREWCFGMEKLRFAWGEDEVVAWGRKWMFAFRPRAYAAQV
;
A
#
# COMPACT_ATOMS: atom_id res chain seq x y z
N MET A 1 9.31 -16.37 6.64
CA MET A 1 7.90 -16.80 6.49
C MET A 1 7.36 -16.21 5.20
N SER A 2 6.63 -17.00 4.41
CA SER A 2 6.09 -16.54 3.13
C SER A 2 4.86 -15.68 3.41
N MET A 3 5.00 -14.35 3.40
CA MET A 3 3.83 -13.48 3.30
C MET A 3 3.04 -13.92 2.07
N SER A 4 1.76 -14.25 2.23
CA SER A 4 0.84 -14.44 1.12
C SER A 4 1.01 -13.24 0.18
N ARG A 5 1.35 -13.47 -1.10
CA ARG A 5 1.54 -12.38 -2.07
C ARG A 5 0.21 -11.71 -2.32
N ILE A 6 -0.14 -10.71 -1.50
CA ILE A 6 -1.34 -9.90 -1.66
C ILE A 6 -1.19 -9.15 -2.97
N LEU A 7 -2.21 -9.22 -3.83
CA LEU A 7 -2.30 -8.38 -5.00
C LEU A 7 -3.15 -7.17 -4.66
N LEU A 8 -2.60 -5.98 -4.92
CA LEU A 8 -3.33 -4.73 -4.75
C LEU A 8 -4.03 -4.39 -6.06
N PRO A 9 -5.35 -4.19 -6.06
CA PRO A 9 -6.05 -3.69 -7.24
C PRO A 9 -5.74 -2.21 -7.48
N LEU A 10 -5.68 -1.82 -8.76
CA LEU A 10 -5.58 -0.41 -9.15
C LEU A 10 -6.92 0.29 -8.94
N ASN A 11 -6.89 1.51 -8.43
CA ASN A 11 -8.04 2.38 -8.16
C ASN A 11 -9.01 1.87 -7.11
N ASP A 12 -8.57 0.95 -6.27
CA ASP A 12 -9.38 0.36 -5.22
C ASP A 12 -8.68 0.47 -3.85
N THR A 13 -9.49 0.33 -2.80
CA THR A 13 -9.07 0.42 -1.41
C THR A 13 -9.17 -0.95 -0.77
N VAL A 14 -8.04 -1.43 -0.26
CA VAL A 14 -7.97 -2.69 0.49
C VAL A 14 -7.66 -2.42 1.95
N ILE A 15 -8.10 -3.35 2.78
CA ILE A 15 -7.78 -3.41 4.20
C ILE A 15 -6.79 -4.55 4.37
N ILE A 16 -5.59 -4.24 4.87
CA ILE A 16 -4.52 -5.21 5.09
C ILE A 16 -4.42 -5.46 6.59
N PHE A 17 -4.49 -6.73 6.96
CA PHE A 17 -4.21 -7.22 8.31
C PHE A 17 -2.74 -7.58 8.36
N LEU A 18 -2.01 -6.97 9.29
CA LEU A 18 -0.59 -7.16 9.53
C LEU A 18 -0.46 -8.00 10.79
N ASP A 19 0.14 -9.18 10.65
CA ASP A 19 0.37 -10.09 11.77
C ASP A 19 1.41 -9.49 12.72
N PRO A 20 1.29 -9.68 14.05
CA PRO A 20 2.34 -9.30 14.99
C PRO A 20 3.72 -9.91 14.67
N ASP A 21 3.80 -11.07 14.00
CA ASP A 21 5.06 -11.64 13.53
C ASP A 21 5.71 -10.84 12.39
N ASP A 22 4.95 -9.96 11.71
CA ASP A 22 5.41 -9.11 10.62
C ASP A 22 5.92 -7.73 11.10
N GLY A 23 5.89 -7.46 12.42
CA GLY A 23 6.24 -6.17 13.01
C GLY A 23 6.89 -6.23 14.39
N PRO A 24 7.29 -5.08 14.96
CA PRO A 24 7.86 -4.99 16.30
C PRO A 24 6.77 -4.98 17.39
N THR A 25 5.52 -4.82 16.99
CA THR A 25 4.36 -4.70 17.87
C THR A 25 3.74 -6.06 18.10
N SER A 26 3.55 -6.44 19.35
CA SER A 26 2.90 -7.70 19.76
C SER A 26 1.39 -7.75 19.51
N VAL A 27 0.82 -6.76 18.81
CA VAL A 27 -0.63 -6.63 18.56
C VAL A 27 -0.84 -6.61 17.05
N PRO A 28 -1.80 -7.37 16.51
CA PRO A 28 -2.14 -7.31 15.10
C PRO A 28 -2.70 -5.93 14.75
N HIS A 29 -2.31 -5.41 13.58
CA HIS A 29 -2.73 -4.09 13.11
C HIS A 29 -3.48 -4.18 11.78
N VAL A 30 -4.48 -3.33 11.62
CA VAL A 30 -5.17 -3.15 10.35
C VAL A 30 -4.78 -1.83 9.70
N VAL A 31 -4.39 -1.85 8.43
CA VAL A 31 -4.14 -0.63 7.64
C VAL A 31 -5.06 -0.56 6.43
N GLN A 32 -5.56 0.64 6.16
CA GLN A 32 -6.21 0.93 4.89
C GLN A 32 -5.18 1.39 3.86
N VAL A 33 -5.15 0.72 2.71
CA VAL A 33 -4.28 1.01 1.58
C VAL A 33 -5.12 1.26 0.34
N THR A 34 -4.79 2.31 -0.39
CA THR A 34 -5.40 2.60 -1.70
C THR A 34 -4.29 2.79 -2.72
N VAL A 35 -4.32 2.05 -3.82
CA VAL A 35 -3.45 2.30 -4.98
C VAL A 35 -4.29 2.96 -6.07
N LYS A 36 -3.84 4.07 -6.62
CA LYS A 36 -4.57 4.82 -7.65
C LYS A 36 -3.67 5.18 -8.82
N SER A 37 -4.24 5.30 -10.01
CA SER A 37 -3.55 5.93 -11.13
C SER A 37 -3.38 7.43 -10.89
N ASP A 38 -2.19 7.94 -11.19
CA ASP A 38 -1.86 9.36 -11.21
C ASP A 38 -1.88 9.87 -12.65
N GLY A 39 -3.08 10.08 -13.16
CA GLY A 39 -3.35 10.50 -14.54
C GLY A 39 -4.55 9.76 -15.15
N PRO A 40 -4.75 9.89 -16.47
CA PRO A 40 -5.82 9.20 -17.18
C PRO A 40 -5.68 7.67 -17.10
N GLU A 41 -6.80 7.00 -16.86
CA GLU A 41 -6.91 5.54 -16.90
C GLU A 41 -7.00 5.07 -18.35
N THR A 42 -5.85 4.87 -18.97
CA THR A 42 -5.75 4.26 -20.30
C THR A 42 -5.50 2.76 -20.19
N VAL A 43 -5.74 2.04 -21.29
CA VAL A 43 -5.38 0.61 -21.40
C VAL A 43 -3.89 0.40 -21.11
N ASP A 44 -3.04 1.32 -21.56
CA ASP A 44 -1.60 1.27 -21.30
C ASP A 44 -1.25 1.45 -19.82
N THR A 45 -1.94 2.36 -19.11
CA THR A 45 -1.77 2.55 -17.67
C THR A 45 -2.14 1.27 -16.92
N ILE A 46 -3.29 0.66 -17.26
CA ILE A 46 -3.78 -0.56 -16.64
C ILE A 46 -2.81 -1.72 -16.92
N ALA A 47 -2.40 -1.92 -18.17
CA ALA A 47 -1.47 -2.98 -18.55
C ALA A 47 -0.09 -2.79 -17.89
N SER A 48 0.40 -1.55 -17.79
CA SER A 48 1.66 -1.25 -17.11
C SER A 48 1.58 -1.55 -15.61
N TYR A 49 0.43 -1.23 -14.98
CA TYR A 49 0.20 -1.58 -13.59
C TYR A 49 0.21 -3.09 -13.36
N PHE A 50 -0.53 -3.87 -14.17
CA PHE A 50 -0.56 -5.33 -14.03
C PHE A 50 0.82 -5.98 -14.17
N LYS A 51 1.68 -5.44 -15.03
CA LYS A 51 3.08 -5.90 -15.17
C LYS A 51 3.93 -5.61 -13.94
N ALA A 52 3.63 -4.54 -13.21
CA ALA A 52 4.37 -4.12 -12.02
C ALA A 52 3.64 -4.47 -10.70
N GLN A 53 2.49 -5.14 -10.77
CA GLN A 53 1.57 -5.28 -9.63
C GLN A 53 2.22 -5.99 -8.44
N HIS A 54 3.00 -7.04 -8.72
CA HIS A 54 3.76 -7.74 -7.68
C HIS A 54 4.80 -6.83 -7.01
N ASP A 55 5.63 -6.16 -7.82
CA ASP A 55 6.66 -5.25 -7.32
C ASP A 55 6.05 -4.11 -6.48
N ILE A 56 4.91 -3.57 -6.93
CA ILE A 56 4.17 -2.52 -6.22
C ILE A 56 3.59 -3.07 -4.91
N ALA A 57 3.01 -4.27 -4.90
CA ALA A 57 2.47 -4.86 -3.69
C ALA A 57 3.56 -5.11 -2.63
N ASP A 58 4.70 -5.67 -3.04
CA ASP A 58 5.85 -5.90 -2.16
C ASP A 58 6.39 -4.57 -1.60
N LEU A 59 6.49 -3.54 -2.44
CA LEU A 59 6.91 -2.21 -2.01
C LEU A 59 5.93 -1.57 -1.02
N VAL A 60 4.62 -1.67 -1.29
CA VAL A 60 3.58 -1.15 -0.39
C VAL A 60 3.64 -1.83 0.98
N LEU A 61 3.73 -3.16 1.01
CA LEU A 61 3.87 -3.92 2.26
C LEU A 61 5.15 -3.53 3.00
N GLY A 62 6.27 -3.38 2.29
CA GLY A 62 7.53 -2.94 2.87
C GLY A 62 7.43 -1.55 3.51
N ILE A 63 6.79 -0.59 2.84
CA ILE A 63 6.60 0.79 3.35
C ILE A 63 5.70 0.80 4.59
N VAL A 64 4.56 0.11 4.51
CA VAL A 64 3.60 -0.01 5.60
C VAL A 64 4.27 -0.65 6.83
N SER A 65 4.96 -1.77 6.65
CA SER A 65 5.62 -2.48 7.75
C SER A 65 6.79 -1.68 8.33
N SER A 66 7.57 -1.01 7.49
CA SER A 66 8.65 -0.13 7.94
C SER A 66 8.11 1.06 8.74
N HIS A 67 6.95 1.61 8.35
CA HIS A 67 6.34 2.73 9.06
C HIS A 67 5.78 2.34 10.44
N LEU A 68 5.45 1.06 10.67
CA LEU A 68 5.14 0.53 12.01
C LEU A 68 6.36 0.54 12.93
N GLN A 69 7.55 0.27 12.38
CA GLN A 69 8.81 0.25 13.14
C GLN A 69 9.36 1.65 13.39
N SER A 70 9.33 2.51 12.37
CA SER A 70 9.85 3.86 12.44
C SER A 70 9.01 4.79 11.59
N PRO A 71 8.48 5.90 12.14
CA PRO A 71 7.66 6.83 11.38
C PRO A 71 8.38 7.37 10.14
N LEU A 72 7.96 6.92 8.97
CA LEU A 72 8.38 7.44 7.66
C LEU A 72 7.80 8.84 7.36
N PRO A 73 8.43 9.61 6.46
CA PRO A 73 7.91 10.89 5.98
C PRO A 73 6.49 10.80 5.43
N SER A 74 5.76 11.92 5.46
CA SER A 74 4.37 12.01 4.99
C SER A 74 4.20 11.75 3.49
N ILE A 75 5.25 11.99 2.70
CA ILE A 75 5.30 11.77 1.26
C ILE A 75 6.62 11.11 0.90
N ILE A 76 6.57 10.04 0.11
CA ILE A 76 7.74 9.31 -0.37
C ILE A 76 7.56 9.05 -1.87
N ASN A 77 8.58 9.29 -2.67
CA ASN A 77 8.55 9.04 -4.11
C ASN A 77 9.51 7.90 -4.44
N PHE A 78 9.03 6.96 -5.25
CA PHE A 78 9.82 5.85 -5.78
C PHE A 78 9.89 5.96 -7.30
N GLU A 79 11.10 5.79 -7.83
CA GLU A 79 11.37 5.82 -9.26
C GLU A 79 11.86 4.46 -9.73
N ASP A 80 11.10 3.83 -10.62
CA ASP A 80 11.49 2.66 -11.39
C ASP A 80 11.58 3.06 -12.88
N PRO A 81 12.44 2.45 -13.70
CA PRO A 81 12.46 2.72 -15.14
C PRO A 81 11.09 2.60 -15.83
N ARG A 82 10.19 1.77 -15.30
CA ARG A 82 8.85 1.49 -15.84
C ARG A 82 7.75 2.38 -15.25
N TYR A 83 7.93 2.92 -14.04
CA TYR A 83 6.88 3.69 -13.35
C TYR A 83 7.42 4.60 -12.24
N THR A 84 6.58 5.55 -11.81
CA THR A 84 6.77 6.23 -10.52
C THR A 84 5.64 5.87 -9.56
N LEU A 85 5.97 5.74 -8.28
CA LEU A 85 5.00 5.52 -7.22
C LEU A 85 5.18 6.57 -6.13
N MET A 86 4.17 7.41 -5.92
CA MET A 86 4.16 8.36 -4.80
C MET A 86 3.33 7.78 -3.66
N ALA A 87 3.96 7.51 -2.53
CA ALA A 87 3.29 7.09 -1.30
C ALA A 87 2.98 8.31 -0.44
N LYS A 88 1.75 8.38 0.08
CA LYS A 88 1.30 9.39 1.04
C LYS A 88 0.47 8.73 2.12
N HIS A 89 0.70 9.12 3.38
CA HIS A 89 -0.17 8.70 4.49
C HIS A 89 -0.86 9.88 5.15
N ARG A 90 -1.97 9.59 5.82
CA ARG A 90 -2.73 10.52 6.66
C ARG A 90 -3.48 9.74 7.73
N GLU A 91 -3.98 10.46 8.72
CA GLU A 91 -4.81 9.88 9.78
C GLU A 91 -6.07 9.18 9.24
N TRP A 92 -6.46 8.09 9.91
CA TRP A 92 -7.63 7.28 9.59
C TRP A 92 -8.71 7.35 10.67
N CYS A 93 -9.23 8.55 10.93
CA CYS A 93 -10.21 8.79 12.01
C CYS A 93 -11.46 7.89 11.92
N PHE A 94 -11.99 7.65 10.71
CA PHE A 94 -13.16 6.78 10.52
C PHE A 94 -12.89 5.33 10.95
N GLY A 95 -11.74 4.77 10.59
CA GLY A 95 -11.41 3.38 10.89
C GLY A 95 -11.15 3.15 12.37
N MET A 96 -10.58 4.14 13.06
CA MET A 96 -10.30 4.05 14.49
C MET A 96 -11.57 4.12 15.36
N GLU A 97 -12.51 5.00 15.01
CA GLU A 97 -13.64 5.31 15.90
C GLU A 97 -14.90 4.49 15.61
N LYS A 98 -15.09 4.05 14.37
CA LYS A 98 -16.37 3.51 13.91
C LYS A 98 -16.32 2.05 13.46
N LEU A 99 -15.13 1.49 13.31
CA LEU A 99 -14.95 0.11 12.84
C LEU A 99 -14.33 -0.74 13.95
N ARG A 100 -14.80 -1.98 14.06
CA ARG A 100 -14.16 -3.03 14.85
C ARG A 100 -13.63 -4.06 13.88
N PHE A 101 -12.34 -4.35 13.99
CA PHE A 101 -11.68 -5.38 13.19
C PHE A 101 -11.39 -6.57 14.10
N ALA A 102 -11.57 -7.77 13.56
CA ALA A 102 -11.25 -9.00 14.25
C ALA A 102 -10.70 -10.03 13.27
N TRP A 103 -9.81 -10.88 13.75
CA TRP A 103 -9.31 -12.05 13.05
C TRP A 103 -9.68 -13.29 13.86
N GLY A 104 -10.76 -13.97 13.46
CA GLY A 104 -11.36 -14.99 14.31
C GLY A 104 -11.92 -14.38 15.59
N GLU A 105 -11.41 -14.80 16.74
CA GLU A 105 -11.79 -14.29 18.06
C GLU A 105 -10.90 -13.14 18.54
N ASP A 106 -9.79 -12.87 17.86
CA ASP A 106 -8.81 -11.85 18.25
C ASP A 106 -9.21 -10.47 17.71
N GLU A 107 -9.33 -9.48 18.60
CA GLU A 107 -9.52 -8.09 18.19
C GLU A 107 -8.24 -7.53 17.55
N VAL A 108 -8.42 -6.82 16.44
CA VAL A 108 -7.33 -6.20 15.69
C VAL A 108 -7.46 -4.70 15.76
N VAL A 109 -6.35 -4.02 16.05
CA VAL A 109 -6.36 -2.56 16.22
C VAL A 109 -6.22 -1.89 14.87
N ALA A 110 -7.16 -1.00 14.54
CA ALA A 110 -7.01 -0.12 13.40
C ALA A 110 -5.78 0.76 13.60
N TRP A 111 -4.81 0.64 12.69
CA TRP A 111 -3.68 1.53 12.68
C TRP A 111 -4.19 2.92 12.31
N GLY A 112 -3.89 3.93 13.13
CA GLY A 112 -4.48 5.26 13.00
C GLY A 112 -4.10 6.02 11.73
N ARG A 113 -3.50 5.37 10.74
CA ARG A 113 -3.11 5.93 9.45
C ARG A 113 -3.62 5.07 8.30
N LYS A 114 -3.92 5.75 7.19
CA LYS A 114 -4.22 5.14 5.90
C LYS A 114 -3.27 5.65 4.83
N TRP A 115 -2.99 4.79 3.88
CA TRP A 115 -2.03 5.05 2.81
C TRP A 115 -2.72 5.21 1.45
N MET A 116 -2.17 6.11 0.66
CA MET A 116 -2.49 6.30 -0.74
C MET A 116 -1.21 6.21 -1.54
N PHE A 117 -1.21 5.36 -2.56
CA PHE A 117 -0.12 5.17 -3.50
C PHE A 117 -0.58 5.63 -4.88
N ALA A 118 0.06 6.65 -5.43
CA ALA A 118 -0.25 7.20 -6.74
C ALA A 118 0.74 6.62 -7.76
N PHE A 119 0.24 5.75 -8.64
CA PHE A 119 0.99 5.05 -9.68
C PHE A 119 0.92 5.81 -11.00
N ARG A 120 2.07 6.08 -11.61
CA ARG A 120 2.15 6.65 -12.95
C ARG A 120 3.11 5.82 -13.81
N PRO A 121 2.68 5.29 -14.96
CA PRO A 121 3.59 4.62 -15.89
C PRO A 121 4.58 5.65 -16.46
N ARG A 122 5.83 5.23 -16.66
CA ARG A 122 6.79 6.02 -17.43
C ARG A 122 6.66 5.61 -18.90
N ALA A 123 6.54 6.59 -19.79
CA ALA A 123 6.73 6.34 -21.20
C ALA A 123 8.16 5.80 -21.38
N TYR A 124 8.30 4.66 -22.04
CA TYR A 124 9.62 4.22 -22.48
C TYR A 124 10.17 5.35 -23.36
N ALA A 125 11.19 6.06 -22.88
CA ALA A 125 11.98 6.88 -23.77
C ALA A 125 12.63 5.88 -24.73
N ALA A 126 12.11 5.82 -25.97
CA ALA A 126 12.81 5.12 -27.03
C ALA A 126 14.23 5.68 -27.02
N GLN A 127 15.20 4.85 -26.63
CA GLN A 127 16.61 5.22 -26.71
C GLN A 127 16.86 5.49 -28.20
N VAL A 128 17.09 6.77 -28.49
CA VAL A 128 17.39 7.30 -29.82
C VAL A 128 18.70 6.70 -30.33
#